data_AF-A0A915MTM1-F1
#
_entry.id   AF-A0A915MTM1-F1
#
_cell.length_a   1.000
_cell.length_b   1.000
_cell.length_c   1.000
_cell.angle_alpha   90.00
_cell.angle_beta   90.00
_cell.angle_gamma   90.00
#
_symmetry.space_group_name_H-M   'P 1'
#
loop_
_entity.id
_entity.type
_entity.pdbx_description
1 polymer ?
#
loop_
_entity_poly.entity_id
_entity_poly.type
_entity_poly.pdbx_seq_one_letter_code
_entity_poly.pdbx_strand_id
1 'polypeptide(L)' 'TSQRFLAGIFYSRPPNSTYVEALRHFENAEAIKPGFYSANNYYMGLTLEQMNRHDEAKVQFILAFIAPVISMDDGEIHKK' A
#
# COMPACT_ATOMS: atom_id res chain seq x y z
N THR A 1 2.52 -29.09 -22.14
CA THR A 1 1.14 -28.86 -21.63
C THR A 1 1.04 -28.80 -20.10
N SER A 2 2.11 -29.05 -19.32
CA SER A 2 1.97 -29.23 -17.85
C SER A 2 2.29 -28.00 -16.97
N GLN A 3 2.81 -26.89 -17.50
CA GLN A 3 3.16 -25.72 -16.66
C GLN A 3 1.95 -24.82 -16.33
N ARG A 4 1.00 -24.66 -17.27
CA ARG A 4 -0.21 -23.84 -17.06
C ARG A 4 -1.17 -24.41 -16.01
N PHE A 5 -1.27 -25.74 -15.93
CA PHE A 5 -2.15 -26.42 -14.98
C PHE A 5 -1.61 -26.35 -13.54
N LEU A 6 -0.28 -26.45 -13.38
CA LEU A 6 0.38 -26.26 -12.08
C LEU A 6 0.27 -24.81 -11.61
N ALA A 7 0.50 -23.84 -12.50
CA ALA A 7 0.23 -22.43 -12.20
C ALA A 7 -1.24 -22.26 -11.74
N GLY A 8 -2.19 -22.89 -12.42
CA GLY A 8 -3.58 -22.92 -11.98
C GLY A 8 -3.75 -23.38 -10.53
N ILE A 9 -3.15 -24.48 -10.08
CA ILE A 9 -3.31 -24.99 -8.71
C ILE A 9 -2.59 -24.13 -7.66
N PHE A 10 -1.38 -23.63 -7.95
CA PHE A 10 -0.64 -22.75 -7.04
C PHE A 10 -1.22 -21.33 -6.97
N TYR A 11 -1.77 -20.81 -8.06
CA TYR A 11 -2.41 -19.49 -8.16
C TYR A 11 -3.96 -19.55 -8.06
N SER A 12 -4.56 -20.74 -7.88
CA SER A 12 -6.04 -20.92 -7.75
C SER A 12 -6.60 -20.25 -6.51
N ARG A 13 -5.75 -20.10 -5.49
CA ARG A 13 -6.02 -19.16 -4.41
C ARG A 13 -5.31 -17.88 -4.84
N PRO A 14 -6.03 -16.81 -5.24
CA PRO A 14 -5.40 -15.50 -5.24
C PRO A 14 -4.73 -15.36 -3.87
N PRO A 15 -3.46 -14.92 -3.79
CA PRO A 15 -2.90 -14.59 -2.49
C PRO A 15 -3.88 -13.59 -1.88
N ASN A 16 -4.63 -14.03 -0.87
CA ASN A 16 -5.44 -13.14 -0.06
C ASN A 16 -4.44 -12.40 0.79
N SER A 17 -3.72 -11.45 0.17
CA SER A 17 -2.93 -10.50 0.91
C SER A 17 -3.95 -9.75 1.75
N THR A 18 -3.96 -10.07 3.04
CA THR A 18 -4.89 -9.45 3.96
C THR A 18 -4.51 -7.98 4.05
N TYR A 19 -5.48 -7.10 4.28
CA TYR A 19 -5.21 -5.70 4.55
C TYR A 19 -4.20 -5.52 5.71
N VAL A 20 -4.18 -6.46 6.65
CA VAL A 20 -3.19 -6.54 7.73
C VAL A 20 -1.76 -6.76 7.21
N GLU A 21 -1.56 -7.66 6.26
CA GLU A 21 -0.24 -7.88 5.65
C GLU A 21 0.21 -6.69 4.82
N ALA A 22 -0.69 -6.08 4.05
CA ALA A 22 -0.41 -4.87 3.30
C ALA A 22 0.04 -3.73 4.23
N LEU A 23 -0.68 -3.52 5.33
CA LEU A 23 -0.34 -2.54 6.35
C LEU A 23 1.08 -2.78 6.92
N ARG A 24 1.38 -4.04 7.28
CA ARG A 24 2.72 -4.42 7.78
C ARG A 24 3.83 -4.16 6.76
N HIS A 25 3.58 -4.37 5.47
CA HIS A 25 4.56 -4.08 4.42
C HIS A 25 4.82 -2.58 4.31
N PHE A 26 3.80 -1.74 4.41
CA PHE A 26 3.94 -0.28 4.39
C PHE A 26 4.66 0.26 5.64
N GLU A 27 4.37 -0.28 6.82
CA GLU A 27 5.08 0.05 8.07
C GLU A 27 6.57 -0.30 7.99
N ASN A 28 6.89 -1.48 7.42
CA ASN A 28 8.28 -1.87 7.20
C ASN A 28 8.99 -0.93 6.21
N ALA A 29 8.27 -0.42 5.20
CA ALA A 29 8.83 0.54 4.25
C ALA A 29 9.17 1.87 4.93
N GLU A 30 8.28 2.39 5.79
CA GLU A 30 8.57 3.57 6.63
C GLU A 30 9.75 3.33 7.58
N ALA A 31 9.89 2.13 8.15
CA ALA A 31 10.99 1.80 9.04
C ALA A 31 12.36 1.80 8.32
N ILE A 32 12.39 1.44 7.03
CA ILE A 32 13.61 1.45 6.23
C ILE A 32 13.98 2.88 5.83
N LYS A 33 13.00 3.67 5.36
CA LYS A 33 13.23 5.06 4.97
C LYS A 33 11.97 5.91 5.17
N PRO A 34 11.85 6.58 6.32
CA PRO A 34 10.64 7.32 6.65
C PRO A 34 10.44 8.49 5.69
N GLY A 35 9.21 8.69 5.24
CA GLY A 35 8.83 9.80 4.36
C GLY A 35 9.43 9.76 2.95
N PHE A 36 9.92 8.61 2.48
CA PHE A 36 10.52 8.50 1.15
C PHE A 36 9.49 8.40 0.02
N TYR A 37 8.32 7.83 0.30
CA TYR A 37 7.27 7.63 -0.69
C TYR A 37 5.95 8.18 -0.15
N SER A 38 5.48 9.28 -0.73
CA SER A 38 4.13 9.80 -0.43
C SER A 38 3.06 8.75 -0.76
N ALA A 39 3.30 7.94 -1.80
CA ALA A 39 2.46 6.81 -2.18
C ALA A 39 2.31 5.77 -1.07
N ASN A 40 3.35 5.54 -0.25
CA ASN A 40 3.29 4.57 0.85
C ASN A 40 2.21 4.96 1.87
N ASN A 41 2.22 6.23 2.30
CA ASN A 41 1.21 6.76 3.23
C ASN A 41 -0.19 6.80 2.59
N TYR A 42 -0.29 7.10 1.29
CA TYR A 42 -1.58 7.07 0.59
C TYR A 42 -2.19 5.66 0.54
N TYR A 43 -1.43 4.64 0.13
CA TYR A 43 -1.91 3.26 0.09
C TYR A 43 -2.13 2.67 1.48
N MET A 44 -1.37 3.13 2.48
CA MET A 44 -1.63 2.81 3.88
C MET A 44 -2.99 3.38 4.33
N GLY A 45 -3.31 4.61 3.96
CA GLY A 45 -4.63 5.22 4.18
C GLY A 45 -5.77 4.42 3.56
N LEU A 46 -5.63 4.02 2.28
CA LEU A 46 -6.63 3.17 1.60
C LEU A 46 -6.80 1.81 2.29
N THR A 47 -5.71 1.21 2.74
CA THR A 47 -5.73 -0.08 3.43
C THR A 47 -6.46 0.05 4.77
N LEU A 48 -6.24 1.14 5.51
CA LEU A 48 -6.92 1.43 6.76
C LEU A 48 -8.42 1.69 6.56
N GLU A 49 -8.82 2.35 5.46
CA GLU A 49 -10.23 2.51 5.11
C GLU A 49 -10.92 1.17 4.87
N GLN A 50 -10.27 0.24 4.15
CA GLN A 50 -10.81 -1.11 3.94
C GLN A 50 -10.91 -1.92 5.24
N MET A 51 -10.18 -1.52 6.28
CA MET A 51 -10.26 -2.09 7.63
C MET A 51 -11.25 -1.36 8.54
N ASN A 52 -12.02 -0.38 8.04
CA ASN A 52 -12.90 0.51 8.80
C ASN A 52 -12.17 1.37 9.86
N ARG A 53 -10.86 1.59 9.72
CA ARG A 53 -10.02 2.42 10.60
C ARG A 53 -9.92 3.85 10.06
N HIS A 54 -11.06 4.52 9.93
CA HIS A 54 -11.16 5.79 9.22
C HIS A 54 -10.35 6.94 9.83
N ASP A 55 -10.22 6.99 11.17
CA ASP A 55 -9.46 8.06 11.83
C ASP A 55 -7.97 7.96 11.54
N GLU A 56 -7.43 6.74 11.54
CA GLU A 56 -6.03 6.49 11.20
C GLU A 56 -5.78 6.69 9.70
N ALA A 57 -6.73 6.30 8.85
CA ALA A 57 -6.66 6.54 7.41
C ALA A 57 -6.50 8.04 7.08
N LYS A 58 -7.27 8.91 7.74
CA LYS A 58 -7.16 10.37 7.55
C LYS A 58 -5.77 10.90 7.89
N VAL A 59 -5.19 10.43 9.00
CA VAL A 59 -3.83 10.82 9.39
C VAL A 59 -2.83 10.43 8.30
N GLN A 60 -2.95 9.22 7.76
CA GLN A 60 -2.06 8.75 6.70
C GLN A 60 -2.24 9.51 5.38
N PHE A 61 -3.46 9.87 5.01
CA PHE A 61 -3.68 10.74 3.85
C PHE A 61 -3.06 12.12 4.05
N ILE A 62 -3.23 12.73 5.21
CA ILE A 62 -2.61 14.03 5.52
C ILE A 62 -1.08 13.93 5.40
N LEU A 63 -0.48 12.87 5.96
CA LEU A 63 0.97 12.63 5.84
C LEU A 63 1.41 12.43 4.39
N ALA A 64 0.61 11.74 3.57
CA ALA A 64 0.89 11.54 2.15
C ALA A 64 0.96 12.88 1.38
N PHE A 65 0.04 13.81 1.65
CA PHE A 65 0.02 15.12 0.98
C PHE A 65 1.05 16.12 1.52
N ILE A 66 1.55 15.93 2.74
CA ILE A 66 2.61 16.77 3.32
C ILE A 66 4.00 16.28 2.89
N ALA A 67 4.14 14.99 2.56
CA ALA A 67 5.42 14.41 2.20
C ALA A 67 6.00 15.07 0.93
N PRO A 68 7.32 15.34 0.89
CA PRO A 68 7.95 15.91 -0.29
C PRO A 68 7.83 14.98 -1.50
N VAL A 69 7.45 15.53 -2.66
CA VAL A 69 7.39 14.81 -3.94
C VAL A 69 8.82 14.54 -4.40
N ILE A 70 9.30 13.31 -4.23
CA ILE A 70 10.66 12.91 -4.61
C ILE A 70 10.63 12.04 -5.87
N SER A 71 9.61 11.21 -6.04
CA SER A 71 9.41 10.29 -7.16
C SER A 71 8.33 10.79 -8.14
N MET A 72 8.40 10.31 -9.39
CA MET A 72 7.37 10.56 -10.41
C MET A 72 5.99 10.04 -9.96
N ASP A 73 5.97 8.93 -9.20
CA ASP A 73 4.78 8.37 -8.57
C ASP A 73 4.20 9.28 -7.46
N ASP A 74 5.05 10.05 -6.76
CA ASP A 74 4.58 10.98 -5.73
C ASP A 74 3.79 12.14 -6.36
N GLY A 75 4.18 12.54 -7.57
CA GLY A 75 3.49 13.59 -8.32
C GLY A 75 2.07 13.22 -8.73
N GLU A 76 1.77 11.93 -8.92
CA GLU A 76 0.41 11.46 -9.23
C GLU A 76 -0.48 11.44 -7.98
N ILE A 77 0.08 11.14 -6.81
CA ILE A 77 -0.66 11.19 -5.54
C ILE A 77 -1.09 12.62 -5.20
N HIS A 78 -0.23 13.60 -5.44
CA HIS A 78 -0.54 15.01 -5.15
C HIS A 78 -1.57 15.63 -6.09
N LYS A 79 -1.92 14.96 -7.19
CA LYS A 79 -2.96 15.40 -8.15
C LYS A 79 -4.33 14.76 -7.91
N LYS A 80 -4.41 13.72 -7.08
CA LYS A 80 -5.65 13.00 -6.75
C LYS A 80 -6.47 13.76 -5.72
#